data_AF-A0A376FHQ8-F1
#
_entry.id   AF-A0A376FHQ8-F1
#
_cell.length_a   1.000
_cell.length_b   1.000
_cell.length_c   1.000
_cell.angle_alpha   90.00
_cell.angle_beta   90.00
_cell.angle_gamma   90.00
#
_symmetry.space_group_name_H-M   'P 1'
#
loop_
_entity.id
_entity.type
_entity.pdbx_description
1 polymer ?
#
loop_
_entity_poly.entity_id
_entity_poly.type
_entity_poly.pdbx_seq_one_letter_code
_entity_poly.pdbx_strand_id
1 'polypeptide(L)'
;MTRIEMAINRATVSAYVYSVLSLAFIYSLFLQKNTKLYFIAGLTILISWYIILLTGTRAAMGLYLLLAIVLTLYHFRRIHLKSTLIFLCIVAGIAIVSYKPLISPKITQAQVEVEKYQSGVDGTSLGSRFTMWNVGIQNGLKHPLGQSLENRYNWTQRYVNDGHPNLITALGYLKVHLHNEFIEKYSLQGIPGLAILFFFYISMIAYALKNRNGLLLTTMLLLLLYGLTDVILLSSEALIFFVTVFALSTPFSQTRQRQ
;
A
#
# COMPACT_ATOMS: atom_id res chain seq x y z
N MET A 1 18.92 6.26 12.41
CA MET A 1 19.13 5.03 11.63
C MET A 1 18.79 5.30 10.18
N THR A 2 19.71 4.99 9.26
CA THR A 2 19.48 4.95 7.82
C THR A 2 18.43 3.88 7.50
N ARG A 3 17.50 4.19 6.57
CA ARG A 3 16.49 3.21 6.13
C ARG A 3 17.20 2.10 5.36
N ILE A 4 16.75 0.86 5.52
CA ILE A 4 17.19 -0.22 4.64
C ILE A 4 16.47 -0.07 3.31
N GLU A 5 17.23 0.31 2.29
CA GLU A 5 16.80 0.28 0.90
C GLU A 5 17.05 -1.13 0.37
N MET A 6 15.97 -1.82 -0.04
CA MET A 6 16.12 -3.09 -0.76
C MET A 6 16.44 -2.78 -2.24
N ALA A 7 16.66 -3.82 -3.04
CA ALA A 7 17.17 -3.75 -4.41
C ALA A 7 16.47 -2.75 -5.37
N ILE A 8 15.25 -2.26 -5.07
CA ILE A 8 14.48 -1.32 -5.92
C ILE A 8 14.94 0.15 -5.71
N ASN A 9 15.98 0.41 -4.90
CA ASN A 9 16.53 1.75 -4.62
C ASN A 9 15.49 2.78 -4.12
N ARG A 10 14.32 2.26 -3.70
CA ARG A 10 13.14 2.99 -3.19
C ARG A 10 12.57 2.17 -2.05
N ALA A 11 12.80 2.61 -0.81
CA ALA A 11 12.42 1.86 0.39
C ALA A 11 10.90 1.58 0.48
N THR A 12 10.04 2.48 -0.03
CA THR A 12 8.57 2.34 0.04
C THR A 12 8.06 1.27 -0.91
N VAL A 13 8.39 1.35 -2.19
CA VAL A 13 8.01 0.36 -3.21
C VAL A 13 8.55 -1.02 -2.84
N SER A 14 9.79 -1.08 -2.34
CA SER A 14 10.40 -2.31 -1.83
C SER A 14 9.56 -2.95 -0.72
N ALA A 15 9.14 -2.16 0.28
CA ALA A 15 8.33 -2.65 1.38
C ALA A 15 6.97 -3.19 0.88
N TYR A 16 6.35 -2.55 -0.11
CA TYR A 16 5.08 -2.98 -0.68
C TYR A 16 5.21 -4.29 -1.46
N VAL A 17 6.20 -4.39 -2.34
CA VAL A 17 6.49 -5.62 -3.11
C VAL A 17 6.84 -6.76 -2.17
N TYR A 18 7.70 -6.52 -1.18
CA TYR A 18 8.08 -7.51 -0.18
C TYR A 18 6.87 -7.98 0.67
N SER A 19 5.97 -7.08 1.04
CA SER A 19 4.74 -7.42 1.76
C SER A 19 3.89 -8.43 1.00
N VAL A 20 3.67 -8.16 -0.30
CA VAL A 20 2.90 -9.04 -1.18
C VAL A 20 3.60 -10.37 -1.38
N LEU A 21 4.91 -10.36 -1.65
CA LEU A 21 5.70 -11.57 -1.86
C LEU A 21 5.67 -12.47 -0.61
N SER A 22 5.88 -11.89 0.56
CA SER A 22 5.84 -12.60 1.83
C SER A 22 4.47 -13.24 2.08
N LEU A 23 3.38 -12.49 1.91
CA LEU A 23 2.02 -13.01 2.10
C LEU A 23 1.64 -14.06 1.05
N ALA A 24 2.14 -13.93 -0.17
CA ALA A 24 1.98 -14.95 -1.21
C ALA A 24 2.66 -16.27 -0.82
N PHE A 25 3.88 -16.19 -0.30
CA PHE A 25 4.61 -17.36 0.20
C PHE A 25 3.91 -17.99 1.42
N ILE A 26 3.44 -17.17 2.37
CA ILE A 26 2.65 -17.66 3.51
C ILE A 26 1.39 -18.41 3.05
N TYR A 27 0.67 -17.88 2.05
CA TYR A 27 -0.50 -18.56 1.52
C TYR A 27 -0.14 -19.89 0.86
N SER A 28 0.97 -19.99 0.12
CA SER A 28 1.40 -21.26 -0.48
C SER A 28 1.72 -22.31 0.58
N LEU A 29 2.30 -21.92 1.73
CA LEU A 29 2.49 -22.80 2.89
C LEU A 29 1.15 -23.27 3.48
N PHE A 30 0.14 -22.40 3.56
CA PHE A 30 -1.19 -22.78 4.03
C PHE A 30 -1.85 -23.84 3.15
N LEU A 31 -1.65 -23.77 1.82
CA LEU A 31 -2.24 -24.74 0.88
C LEU A 31 -1.72 -26.17 1.02
N GLN A 32 -0.52 -26.35 1.58
CA GLN A 32 0.10 -27.67 1.77
C GLN A 32 -0.54 -28.50 2.90
N LYS A 33 -1.41 -27.90 3.72
CA LYS A 33 -2.15 -28.56 4.81
C LYS A 33 -1.29 -29.35 5.81
N ASN A 34 -0.04 -28.91 6.02
CA ASN A 34 0.91 -29.55 6.92
C ASN A 34 1.17 -28.66 8.14
N THR A 35 0.95 -29.20 9.34
CA THR A 35 1.11 -28.48 10.61
C THR A 35 2.51 -27.88 10.80
N LYS A 36 3.56 -28.56 10.32
CA LYS A 36 4.94 -28.03 10.38
C LYS A 36 5.10 -26.78 9.50
N LEU A 37 4.43 -26.76 8.34
CA LEU A 37 4.46 -25.61 7.43
C LEU A 37 3.64 -24.44 7.97
N TYR A 38 2.59 -24.68 8.75
CA TYR A 38 1.86 -23.60 9.44
C TYR A 38 2.73 -22.91 10.50
N PHE A 39 3.56 -23.67 11.21
CA PHE A 39 4.54 -23.09 12.13
C PHE A 39 5.57 -22.22 11.38
N ILE A 40 6.10 -22.71 10.26
CA ILE A 40 7.02 -21.95 9.39
C ILE A 40 6.36 -20.67 8.85
N ALA A 41 5.08 -20.75 8.47
CA ALA A 41 4.31 -19.60 8.03
C ALA A 41 4.20 -18.52 9.13
N GLY A 42 3.92 -18.94 10.38
CA GLY A 42 3.92 -18.03 11.53
C GLY A 42 5.27 -17.34 11.74
N LEU A 43 6.37 -18.10 11.67
CA LEU A 43 7.72 -17.54 11.78
C LEU A 43 8.04 -16.56 10.63
N THR A 44 7.59 -16.88 9.41
CA THR A 44 7.77 -16.02 8.24
C THR A 44 7.03 -14.69 8.43
N ILE A 45 5.79 -14.70 8.95
CA ILE A 45 5.05 -13.47 9.26
C ILE A 45 5.87 -12.57 10.20
N LEU A 46 6.44 -13.13 11.26
CA LEU A 46 7.19 -12.37 12.26
C LEU A 46 8.49 -11.79 11.68
N ILE A 47 9.26 -12.60 10.94
CA ILE A 47 10.50 -12.16 10.31
C ILE A 47 10.22 -11.10 9.25
N SER A 48 9.22 -11.32 8.39
CA SER A 48 8.85 -10.37 7.35
C SER A 48 8.33 -9.06 7.95
N TRP A 49 7.54 -9.12 9.02
CA TRP A 49 7.10 -7.91 9.70
C TRP A 49 8.27 -7.12 10.28
N TYR A 50 9.24 -7.79 10.91
CA TYR A 50 10.44 -7.14 11.42
C TYR A 50 11.25 -6.47 10.30
N ILE A 51 11.44 -7.14 9.17
CA ILE A 51 12.08 -6.55 7.98
C ILE A 51 11.33 -5.30 7.51
N ILE A 52 9.99 -5.34 7.47
CA ILE A 52 9.17 -4.19 7.10
C ILE A 52 9.34 -3.04 8.09
N LEU A 53 9.43 -3.31 9.41
CA LEU A 53 9.73 -2.28 10.41
C LEU A 53 11.06 -1.57 10.11
N LEU A 54 12.09 -2.30 9.68
CA LEU A 54 13.40 -1.75 9.33
C LEU A 54 13.37 -0.85 8.06
N THR A 55 12.40 -1.05 7.15
CA THR A 55 12.22 -0.15 5.99
C THR A 55 11.76 1.26 6.39
N GLY A 56 11.15 1.39 7.58
CA GLY A 56 10.62 2.67 8.06
C GLY A 56 9.36 3.15 7.31
N THR A 57 8.71 2.29 6.53
CA THR A 57 7.52 2.62 5.74
C THR A 57 6.24 2.50 6.57
N ARG A 58 5.76 3.64 7.09
CA ARG A 58 4.64 3.73 8.06
C ARG A 58 3.40 2.92 7.65
N ALA A 59 2.97 3.05 6.39
CA ALA A 59 1.80 2.34 5.87
C ALA A 59 1.99 0.80 5.91
N ALA A 60 3.16 0.31 5.49
CA ALA A 60 3.46 -1.11 5.45
C ALA A 60 3.56 -1.75 6.85
N MET A 61 4.07 -1.01 7.84
CA MET A 61 4.24 -1.51 9.22
C MET A 61 2.94 -2.05 9.81
N GLY A 62 1.83 -1.32 9.65
CA GLY A 62 0.52 -1.74 10.16
C GLY A 62 -0.22 -2.64 9.18
N LEU A 63 -0.21 -2.28 7.89
CA LEU A 63 -1.03 -2.96 6.89
C LEU A 63 -0.60 -4.41 6.65
N TYR A 64 0.70 -4.70 6.72
CA TYR A 64 1.20 -6.05 6.57
C TYR A 64 0.61 -7.02 7.61
N LEU A 65 0.66 -6.65 8.90
CA LEU A 65 0.08 -7.48 9.97
C LEU A 65 -1.43 -7.63 9.83
N LEU A 66 -2.12 -6.53 9.53
CA LEU A 66 -3.57 -6.56 9.31
C LEU A 66 -3.94 -7.57 8.22
N LEU A 67 -3.22 -7.57 7.11
CA LEU A 67 -3.52 -8.45 5.98
C LEU A 67 -3.02 -9.87 6.19
N ALA A 68 -1.97 -10.09 6.98
CA ALA A 68 -1.61 -11.42 7.49
C ALA A 68 -2.74 -12.04 8.32
N ILE A 69 -3.37 -11.24 9.19
CA ILE A 69 -4.52 -11.66 9.99
C ILE A 69 -5.72 -11.97 9.09
N VAL A 70 -6.07 -11.06 8.17
CA VAL A 70 -7.18 -11.27 7.22
C VAL A 70 -6.98 -12.54 6.39
N LEU A 71 -5.77 -12.76 5.86
CA LEU A 71 -5.43 -13.96 5.10
C LEU A 71 -5.59 -15.25 5.94
N THR A 72 -5.09 -15.22 7.17
CA THR A 72 -5.19 -16.36 8.10
C THR A 72 -6.65 -16.68 8.43
N LEU A 73 -7.45 -15.67 8.75
CA LEU A 73 -8.88 -15.82 9.03
C LEU A 73 -9.65 -16.30 7.80
N TYR A 74 -9.32 -15.79 6.62
CA TYR A 74 -9.93 -16.21 5.35
C TYR A 74 -9.67 -17.69 5.05
N HIS A 75 -8.44 -18.17 5.28
CA HIS A 75 -8.07 -19.56 5.04
C HIS A 75 -8.66 -20.53 6.08
N PHE A 76 -8.43 -20.28 7.37
CA PHE A 76 -8.78 -21.24 8.43
C PHE A 76 -10.20 -21.11 8.95
N ARG A 77 -10.85 -19.93 8.79
CA ARG A 77 -12.18 -19.55 9.33
C ARG A 77 -12.36 -19.62 10.84
N ARG A 78 -11.68 -20.53 11.52
CA ARG A 78 -11.60 -20.67 12.98
C ARG A 78 -10.14 -20.93 13.36
N ILE A 79 -9.67 -20.22 14.38
CA ILE A 79 -8.30 -20.30 14.89
C ILE A 79 -8.33 -20.68 16.36
N HIS A 80 -7.37 -21.49 16.80
CA HIS A 80 -7.26 -21.91 18.19
C HIS A 80 -6.76 -20.76 19.07
N LEU A 81 -7.55 -20.37 20.07
CA LEU A 81 -7.28 -19.23 20.94
C LEU A 81 -5.88 -19.27 21.58
N LYS A 82 -5.42 -20.45 22.03
CA LYS A 82 -4.09 -20.61 22.64
C LYS A 82 -2.97 -20.23 21.67
N SER A 83 -3.02 -20.70 20.43
CA SER A 83 -2.02 -20.39 19.40
C SER A 83 -2.07 -18.92 19.01
N THR A 84 -3.27 -18.36 18.89
CA THR A 84 -3.46 -16.92 18.61
C THR A 84 -2.89 -16.06 19.72
N LEU A 85 -3.11 -16.42 20.99
CA LEU A 85 -2.59 -15.68 22.13
C LEU A 85 -1.06 -15.69 22.16
N ILE A 86 -0.43 -16.85 21.94
CA ILE A 86 1.04 -16.97 21.84
C ILE A 86 1.56 -16.07 20.73
N PHE A 87 0.96 -16.13 19.54
CA PHE A 87 1.36 -15.29 18.41
C PHE A 87 1.22 -13.79 18.73
N LEU A 88 0.10 -13.37 19.32
CA LEU A 88 -0.12 -11.98 19.72
C LEU A 88 0.87 -11.51 20.79
N CYS A 89 1.23 -12.37 21.76
CA CYS A 89 2.27 -12.07 22.75
C CYS A 89 3.62 -11.80 22.07
N ILE A 90 3.99 -12.59 21.05
CA ILE A 90 5.25 -12.40 20.32
C ILE A 90 5.20 -11.10 19.49
N VAL A 91 4.09 -10.85 18.78
CA VAL A 91 3.89 -9.59 18.04
C VAL A 91 4.00 -8.39 18.99
N ALA A 92 3.37 -8.46 20.16
CA ALA A 92 3.46 -7.41 21.19
C ALA A 92 4.89 -7.25 21.70
N GLY A 93 5.62 -8.35 21.96
CA GLY A 93 7.03 -8.31 22.36
C GLY A 93 7.92 -7.61 21.33
N ILE A 94 7.78 -7.98 20.04
CA ILE A 94 8.51 -7.33 18.94
C ILE A 94 8.10 -5.85 18.82
N ALA A 95 6.81 -5.52 18.97
CA ALA A 95 6.32 -4.15 18.94
C ALA A 95 6.95 -3.30 20.05
N ILE A 96 7.00 -3.83 21.28
CA ILE A 96 7.57 -3.16 22.46
C ILE A 96 9.07 -2.91 22.26
N VAL A 97 9.83 -3.92 21.85
CA VAL A 97 11.27 -3.79 21.60
C VAL A 97 11.55 -2.81 20.46
N SER A 98 10.73 -2.85 19.41
CA SER A 98 10.85 -1.97 18.24
C SER A 98 10.28 -0.56 18.48
N TYR A 99 9.57 -0.33 19.60
CA TYR A 99 8.81 0.90 19.81
C TYR A 99 9.70 2.13 19.82
N LYS A 100 10.69 2.18 20.71
CA LYS A 100 11.62 3.32 20.81
C LYS A 100 12.46 3.54 19.54
N PRO A 101 13.11 2.53 18.94
CA PRO A 101 14.01 2.76 17.81
C PRO A 101 13.31 2.95 16.46
N LEU A 102 12.15 2.30 16.23
CA LEU A 102 11.55 2.22 14.88
C LEU A 102 10.17 2.88 14.78
N ILE A 103 9.32 2.75 15.80
CA ILE A 103 7.91 3.18 15.72
C ILE A 103 7.73 4.61 16.24
N SER A 104 8.14 4.88 17.48
CA SER A 104 8.00 6.18 18.15
C SER A 104 8.55 7.36 17.32
N PRO A 105 9.75 7.27 16.70
CA PRO A 105 10.27 8.36 15.88
C PRO A 105 9.36 8.69 14.69
N LYS A 106 8.66 7.69 14.14
CA LYS A 106 7.73 7.89 13.02
C LYS A 106 6.43 8.54 13.46
N ILE A 107 5.96 8.24 14.67
CA ILE A 107 4.77 8.88 15.27
C ILE A 107 5.08 10.35 15.55
N THR A 108 6.17 10.63 16.28
CA THR A 108 6.58 12.00 16.61
C THR A 108 6.85 12.81 15.34
N GLN A 109 7.54 12.23 14.34
CA GLN A 109 7.73 12.88 13.05
C GLN A 109 6.39 13.19 12.37
N ALA A 110 5.42 12.28 12.40
CA ALA A 110 4.10 12.54 11.80
C ALA A 110 3.37 13.70 12.50
N GLN A 111 3.40 13.75 13.83
CA GLN A 111 2.79 14.84 14.61
C GLN A 111 3.40 16.19 14.25
N VAL A 112 4.73 16.29 14.29
CA VAL A 112 5.45 17.53 13.95
C VAL A 112 5.19 17.95 12.50
N GLU A 113 5.13 17.01 11.56
CA GLU A 113 4.84 17.33 10.15
C GLU A 113 3.39 17.84 9.97
N VAL A 114 2.43 17.29 10.71
CA VAL A 114 1.03 17.77 10.68
C VAL A 114 0.91 19.17 11.28
N GLU A 115 1.55 19.43 12.43
CA GLU A 115 1.57 20.76 13.04
C GLU A 115 2.21 21.81 12.12
N LYS A 116 3.32 21.45 11.46
CA LYS A 116 3.96 22.31 10.46
C LYS A 116 3.05 22.58 9.26
N TYR A 117 2.34 21.56 8.78
CA TYR A 117 1.40 21.75 7.68
C TYR A 117 0.27 22.71 8.06
N GLN A 118 -0.26 22.61 9.28
CA GLN A 118 -1.29 23.50 9.81
C GLN A 118 -0.79 24.94 9.97
N SER A 119 0.50 25.14 10.28
CA SER A 119 1.11 26.48 10.33
C SER A 119 1.55 27.03 8.96
N GLY A 120 1.19 26.35 7.86
CA GLY A 120 1.45 26.80 6.49
C GLY A 120 2.77 26.31 5.89
N VAL A 121 3.51 25.45 6.59
CA VAL A 121 4.78 24.86 6.10
C VAL A 121 4.51 23.49 5.49
N ASP A 122 4.49 23.42 4.17
CA ASP A 122 4.14 22.21 3.40
C ASP A 122 5.35 21.37 2.95
N GLY A 123 6.57 21.88 3.03
CA GLY A 123 7.82 21.20 2.61
C GLY A 123 8.28 20.02 3.47
N THR A 124 7.36 19.17 3.95
CA THR A 124 7.65 17.95 4.72
C THR A 124 7.13 16.70 4.02
N SER A 125 7.47 15.50 4.48
CA SER A 125 7.06 14.26 3.79
C SER A 125 5.53 14.09 3.75
N LEU A 126 4.82 14.37 4.84
CA LEU A 126 3.36 14.38 4.85
C LEU A 126 2.77 15.68 4.29
N GLY A 127 3.35 16.83 4.61
CA GLY A 127 2.89 18.13 4.12
C GLY A 127 2.82 18.18 2.58
N SER A 128 3.90 17.74 1.91
CA SER A 128 3.95 17.69 0.45
C SER A 128 2.87 16.75 -0.11
N ARG A 129 2.60 15.62 0.56
CA ARG A 129 1.51 14.69 0.15
C ARG A 129 0.15 15.33 0.29
N PHE A 130 -0.15 16.00 1.40
CA PHE A 130 -1.44 16.67 1.59
C PHE A 130 -1.64 17.80 0.58
N THR A 131 -0.60 18.59 0.31
CA THR A 131 -0.59 19.60 -0.74
C THR A 131 -0.82 18.99 -2.13
N MET A 132 -0.10 17.91 -2.48
CA MET A 132 -0.31 17.16 -3.72
C MET A 132 -1.74 16.63 -3.86
N TRP A 133 -2.28 16.05 -2.79
CA TRP A 133 -3.62 15.48 -2.79
C TRP A 133 -4.70 16.54 -2.97
N ASN A 134 -4.56 17.67 -2.28
CA ASN A 134 -5.46 18.82 -2.45
C ASN A 134 -5.46 19.30 -3.91
N VAL A 135 -4.29 19.64 -4.43
CA VAL A 135 -4.13 20.10 -5.81
C VAL A 135 -4.66 19.06 -6.82
N GLY A 136 -4.39 17.78 -6.60
CA GLY A 136 -4.87 16.70 -7.46
C GLY A 136 -6.39 16.60 -7.50
N ILE A 137 -7.05 16.72 -6.35
CA ILE A 137 -8.51 16.74 -6.24
C ILE A 137 -9.07 17.96 -6.97
N GLN A 138 -8.51 19.15 -6.75
CA GLN A 138 -8.97 20.38 -7.40
C GLN A 138 -8.81 20.33 -8.93
N ASN A 139 -7.70 19.77 -9.40
CA ASN A 139 -7.48 19.52 -10.83
C ASN A 139 -8.57 18.62 -11.42
N GLY A 140 -8.88 17.50 -10.77
CA GLY A 140 -9.93 16.59 -11.24
C GLY A 140 -11.32 17.22 -11.20
N LEU A 141 -11.61 18.06 -10.19
CA LEU A 141 -12.85 18.83 -10.12
C LEU A 141 -12.98 19.83 -11.27
N LYS A 142 -11.88 20.52 -11.62
CA LYS A 142 -11.89 21.48 -12.73
C LYS A 142 -11.93 20.79 -14.10
N HIS A 143 -11.34 19.60 -14.20
CA HIS A 143 -11.21 18.81 -15.42
C HIS A 143 -11.84 17.42 -15.24
N PRO A 144 -13.18 17.33 -15.12
CA PRO A 144 -13.86 16.08 -14.77
C PRO A 144 -13.73 14.97 -15.81
N LEU A 145 -13.41 15.33 -17.06
CA LEU A 145 -13.14 14.38 -18.15
C LEU A 145 -11.63 14.09 -18.33
N GLY A 146 -10.78 14.65 -17.48
CA GLY A 146 -9.33 14.56 -17.59
C GLY A 146 -8.69 15.74 -18.32
N GLN A 147 -7.36 15.72 -18.36
CA GLN A 147 -6.50 16.75 -18.94
C GLN A 147 -5.09 16.21 -19.19
N SER A 148 -4.29 16.93 -19.97
CA SER A 148 -2.86 16.63 -20.15
C SER A 148 -2.06 16.96 -18.89
N LEU A 149 -0.86 16.37 -18.78
CA LEU A 149 0.10 16.69 -17.71
C LEU A 149 0.47 18.19 -17.70
N GLU A 150 0.63 18.77 -18.88
CA GLU A 150 0.95 20.18 -19.06
C GLU A 150 -0.20 21.08 -18.59
N ASN A 151 -1.44 20.74 -18.94
CA ASN A 151 -2.61 21.47 -18.47
C ASN A 151 -2.75 21.39 -16.94
N ARG A 152 -2.50 20.21 -16.35
CA ARG A 152 -2.48 20.02 -14.89
C ARG A 152 -1.46 20.92 -14.21
N TYR A 153 -0.26 21.02 -14.78
CA TYR A 153 0.79 21.90 -14.27
C TYR A 153 0.39 23.38 -14.37
N ASN A 154 0.00 23.83 -15.56
CA ASN A 154 -0.36 25.23 -15.82
C ASN A 154 -1.58 25.68 -15.01
N TRP A 155 -2.58 24.81 -14.86
CA TRP A 155 -3.72 25.08 -13.99
C TRP A 155 -3.29 25.21 -12.53
N THR A 156 -2.47 24.28 -12.03
CA THR A 156 -1.97 24.35 -10.65
C THR A 156 -1.15 25.60 -10.40
N GLN A 157 -0.28 25.98 -11.34
CA GLN A 157 0.53 27.19 -11.19
C GLN A 157 -0.34 28.44 -11.05
N ARG A 158 -1.40 28.55 -11.84
CA ARG A 158 -2.40 29.63 -11.67
C ARG A 158 -3.11 29.53 -10.33
N TYR A 159 -3.55 28.34 -9.92
CA TYR A 159 -4.26 28.13 -8.66
C TYR A 159 -3.42 28.51 -7.43
N VAL A 160 -2.13 28.21 -7.44
CA VAL A 160 -1.18 28.60 -6.37
C VAL A 160 -0.98 30.11 -6.35
N ASN A 161 -0.82 30.74 -7.52
CA ASN A 161 -0.65 32.18 -7.64
C ASN A 161 -1.93 32.96 -7.27
N ASP A 162 -3.09 32.35 -7.44
CA ASP A 162 -4.42 32.92 -7.16
C ASP A 162 -4.92 32.53 -5.76
N GLY A 163 -4.16 32.92 -4.73
CA GLY A 163 -4.61 32.84 -3.33
C GLY A 163 -4.28 31.55 -2.56
N HIS A 164 -3.50 30.62 -3.13
CA HIS A 164 -3.11 29.37 -2.46
C HIS A 164 -1.57 29.16 -2.39
N PRO A 165 -0.78 30.14 -1.89
CA PRO A 165 0.68 30.08 -1.90
C PRO A 165 1.25 28.94 -1.05
N ASN A 166 0.49 28.46 -0.05
CA ASN A 166 0.84 27.33 0.81
C ASN A 166 0.79 25.96 0.10
N LEU A 167 0.47 25.92 -1.20
CA LEU A 167 0.44 24.70 -2.01
C LEU A 167 1.59 24.64 -3.02
N ILE A 168 2.56 25.56 -2.93
CA ILE A 168 3.64 25.71 -3.91
C ILE A 168 4.50 24.45 -4.06
N THR A 169 4.64 23.63 -3.00
CA THR A 169 5.42 22.39 -3.10
C THR A 169 4.84 21.39 -4.09
N ALA A 170 3.52 21.43 -4.38
CA ALA A 170 2.91 20.55 -5.39
C ALA A 170 3.57 20.71 -6.77
N LEU A 171 4.00 21.91 -7.14
CA LEU A 171 4.59 22.19 -8.46
C LEU A 171 5.88 21.38 -8.70
N GLY A 172 6.63 21.09 -7.64
CA GLY A 172 7.84 20.26 -7.73
C GLY A 172 7.54 18.77 -7.98
N TYR A 173 6.38 18.28 -7.54
CA TYR A 173 6.02 16.86 -7.61
C TYR A 173 5.06 16.51 -8.75
N LEU A 174 4.36 17.51 -9.32
CA LEU A 174 3.40 17.30 -10.41
C LEU A 174 4.01 16.71 -11.68
N LYS A 175 5.32 16.88 -11.88
CA LYS A 175 6.07 16.26 -12.98
C LYS A 175 6.39 14.78 -12.72
N VAL A 176 6.22 14.28 -11.50
CA VAL A 176 6.51 12.91 -11.10
C VAL A 176 5.22 12.13 -10.85
N HIS A 177 4.54 12.38 -9.72
CA HIS A 177 3.26 11.78 -9.35
C HIS A 177 2.78 12.30 -7.98
N LEU A 178 1.47 12.20 -7.71
CA LEU A 178 0.82 12.71 -6.50
C LEU A 178 0.84 11.77 -5.29
N HIS A 179 1.58 10.66 -5.33
CA HIS A 179 1.66 9.68 -4.23
C HIS A 179 0.29 9.17 -3.73
N ASN A 180 -0.67 9.05 -4.63
CA ASN A 180 -1.95 8.38 -4.41
C ASN A 180 -2.51 7.99 -5.78
N GLU A 181 -2.69 6.69 -6.01
CA GLU A 181 -3.12 6.15 -7.30
C GLU A 181 -4.45 6.76 -7.76
N PHE A 182 -5.41 6.90 -6.85
CA PHE A 182 -6.74 7.41 -7.17
C PHE A 182 -6.70 8.89 -7.52
N ILE A 183 -6.00 9.70 -6.73
CA ILE A 183 -5.90 11.14 -6.97
C ILE A 183 -5.07 11.42 -8.24
N GLU A 184 -4.02 10.64 -8.48
CA GLU A 184 -3.24 10.71 -9.72
C GLU A 184 -4.14 10.49 -10.94
N LYS A 185 -4.90 9.39 -10.96
CA LYS A 185 -5.84 9.11 -12.06
C LYS A 185 -6.93 10.15 -12.16
N TYR A 186 -7.51 10.60 -11.05
CA TYR A 186 -8.55 11.62 -11.09
C TYR A 186 -8.05 12.94 -11.67
N SER A 187 -6.84 13.37 -11.29
CA SER A 187 -6.27 14.65 -11.74
C SER A 187 -5.93 14.70 -13.23
N LEU A 188 -5.66 13.55 -13.86
CA LEU A 188 -5.26 13.43 -15.27
C LEU A 188 -6.35 12.84 -16.17
N GLN A 189 -7.07 11.84 -15.69
CA GLN A 189 -8.03 11.05 -16.47
C GLN A 189 -9.48 11.28 -16.02
N GLY A 190 -9.69 12.12 -15.00
CA GLY A 190 -11.01 12.49 -14.51
C GLY A 190 -11.83 11.30 -13.99
N ILE A 191 -13.15 11.46 -14.07
CA ILE A 191 -14.13 10.43 -13.71
C ILE A 191 -13.96 9.16 -14.55
N PRO A 192 -13.71 9.22 -15.89
CA PRO A 192 -13.50 8.01 -16.68
C PRO A 192 -12.33 7.14 -16.18
N GLY A 193 -11.18 7.75 -15.86
CA GLY A 193 -10.03 7.03 -15.34
C GLY A 193 -10.29 6.39 -13.97
N LEU A 194 -10.97 7.11 -13.07
CA LEU A 194 -11.40 6.56 -11.79
C LEU A 194 -12.36 5.38 -11.98
N ALA A 195 -13.32 5.48 -12.88
CA ALA A 195 -14.28 4.42 -13.15
C ALA A 195 -13.57 3.14 -13.61
N ILE A 196 -12.59 3.25 -14.51
CA ILE A 196 -11.77 2.12 -14.96
C ILE A 196 -10.95 1.54 -13.80
N LEU A 197 -10.34 2.38 -12.97
CA LEU A 197 -9.56 1.94 -11.81
C LEU A 197 -10.42 1.19 -10.80
N PHE A 198 -11.60 1.72 -10.46
CA PHE A 198 -12.56 1.04 -9.58
C PHE A 198 -13.06 -0.26 -10.19
N PHE A 199 -13.40 -0.26 -11.48
CA PHE A 199 -13.80 -1.48 -12.19
C PHE A 199 -12.71 -2.56 -12.07
N PHE A 200 -11.43 -2.22 -12.31
CA PHE A 200 -10.31 -3.13 -12.17
C PHE A 200 -10.21 -3.73 -10.75
N TYR A 201 -10.25 -2.91 -9.70
CA TYR A 201 -10.18 -3.42 -8.33
C TYR A 201 -11.39 -4.29 -7.98
N ILE A 202 -12.60 -3.83 -8.30
CA ILE A 202 -13.85 -4.54 -7.98
C ILE A 202 -13.90 -5.86 -8.74
N SER A 203 -13.60 -5.88 -10.04
CA SER A 203 -13.67 -7.09 -10.86
C SER A 203 -12.70 -8.16 -10.38
N MET A 204 -11.46 -7.78 -10.06
CA MET A 204 -10.42 -8.70 -9.63
C MET A 204 -10.69 -9.23 -8.21
N ILE A 205 -11.14 -8.38 -7.28
CA ILE A 205 -11.53 -8.78 -5.93
C ILE A 205 -12.76 -9.71 -5.99
N ALA A 206 -13.78 -9.36 -6.77
CA ALA A 206 -14.97 -10.20 -6.96
C ALA A 206 -14.61 -11.56 -7.56
N TYR A 207 -13.73 -11.58 -8.58
CA TYR A 207 -13.20 -12.82 -9.15
C TYR A 207 -12.46 -13.66 -8.11
N ALA A 208 -11.61 -13.04 -7.29
CA ALA A 208 -10.87 -13.72 -6.24
C ALA A 208 -11.79 -14.35 -5.20
N LEU A 209 -12.81 -13.62 -4.73
CA LEU A 209 -13.81 -14.10 -3.78
C LEU A 209 -14.64 -15.25 -4.38
N LYS A 210 -15.15 -15.08 -5.61
CA LYS A 210 -15.97 -16.09 -6.31
C LYS A 210 -15.21 -17.41 -6.47
N ASN A 211 -13.91 -17.36 -6.78
CA ASN A 211 -13.07 -18.53 -7.01
C ASN A 211 -12.30 -19.00 -5.77
N ARG A 212 -12.57 -18.38 -4.61
CA ARG A 212 -11.88 -18.64 -3.33
C ARG A 212 -10.35 -18.54 -3.43
N ASN A 213 -9.87 -17.63 -4.28
CA ASN A 213 -8.45 -17.40 -4.51
C ASN A 213 -7.90 -16.42 -3.47
N GLY A 214 -7.38 -16.96 -2.36
CA GLY A 214 -6.87 -16.16 -1.25
C GLY A 214 -5.62 -15.36 -1.62
N LEU A 215 -4.76 -15.91 -2.48
CA LEU A 215 -3.58 -15.22 -2.99
C LEU A 215 -3.97 -13.94 -3.74
N LEU A 216 -4.83 -14.09 -4.76
CA LEU A 216 -5.27 -12.94 -5.55
C LEU A 216 -5.99 -11.91 -4.69
N LEU A 217 -6.86 -12.36 -3.77
CA LEU A 217 -7.59 -11.47 -2.87
C LEU A 217 -6.63 -10.63 -2.03
N THR A 218 -5.66 -11.24 -1.36
CA THR A 218 -4.72 -10.53 -0.51
C THR A 218 -3.80 -9.60 -1.32
N THR A 219 -3.34 -10.04 -2.49
CA THR A 219 -2.56 -9.19 -3.40
C THR A 219 -3.35 -7.96 -3.85
N MET A 220 -4.62 -8.13 -4.25
CA MET A 220 -5.48 -7.02 -4.67
C MET A 220 -5.78 -6.06 -3.51
N LEU A 221 -6.01 -6.57 -2.31
CA LEU A 221 -6.22 -5.73 -1.12
C LEU A 221 -4.97 -4.94 -0.75
N LEU A 222 -3.77 -5.55 -0.79
CA LEU A 222 -2.50 -4.84 -0.59
C LEU A 222 -2.30 -3.75 -1.63
N LEU A 223 -2.49 -4.08 -2.90
CA LEU A 223 -2.34 -3.14 -4.01
C LEU A 223 -3.31 -1.96 -3.88
N LEU A 224 -4.57 -2.23 -3.49
CA LEU A 224 -5.58 -1.21 -3.25
C LEU A 224 -5.17 -0.28 -2.11
N LEU A 225 -4.84 -0.85 -0.95
CA LEU A 225 -4.59 -0.09 0.27
C LEU A 225 -3.26 0.67 0.21
N TYR A 226 -2.22 0.10 -0.40
CA TYR A 226 -1.00 0.85 -0.66
C TYR A 226 -1.19 1.90 -1.76
N GLY A 227 -2.05 1.64 -2.75
CA GLY A 227 -2.46 2.60 -3.77
C GLY A 227 -3.16 3.86 -3.21
N LEU A 228 -3.75 3.78 -2.02
CA LEU A 228 -4.26 4.95 -1.30
C LEU A 228 -3.15 5.87 -0.75
N THR A 229 -1.91 5.40 -0.72
CA THR A 229 -0.77 6.11 -0.10
C THR A 229 0.41 6.33 -1.03
N ASP A 230 0.41 5.69 -2.20
CA ASP A 230 1.45 5.81 -3.22
C ASP A 230 0.91 5.39 -4.60
N VAL A 231 1.69 5.61 -5.66
CA VAL A 231 1.34 5.23 -7.04
C VAL A 231 2.09 3.96 -7.48
N ILE A 232 1.54 2.80 -7.15
CA ILE A 232 2.21 1.52 -7.41
C ILE A 232 2.16 1.14 -8.88
N LEU A 233 1.04 1.41 -9.56
CA LEU A 233 0.82 0.96 -10.93
C LEU A 233 1.61 1.78 -11.96
N LEU A 234 2.31 2.82 -11.51
CA LEU A 234 3.17 3.67 -12.33
C LEU A 234 4.64 3.18 -12.34
N SER A 235 5.05 2.37 -11.36
CA SER A 235 6.37 1.73 -11.34
C SER A 235 6.37 0.48 -12.21
N SER A 236 7.25 0.44 -13.21
CA SER A 236 7.41 -0.72 -14.10
C SER A 236 7.77 -1.99 -13.34
N GLU A 237 8.63 -1.88 -12.32
CA GLU A 237 9.06 -3.00 -11.50
C GLU A 237 7.91 -3.58 -10.69
N ALA A 238 7.13 -2.71 -10.05
CA ALA A 238 5.93 -3.12 -9.32
C ALA A 238 4.88 -3.71 -10.26
N LEU A 239 4.65 -3.09 -11.42
CA LEU A 239 3.67 -3.56 -12.40
C LEU A 239 4.01 -4.96 -12.90
N ILE A 240 5.26 -5.23 -13.29
CA ILE A 240 5.72 -6.56 -13.71
C ILE A 240 5.51 -7.57 -12.59
N PHE A 241 5.85 -7.22 -11.34
CA PHE A 241 5.64 -8.08 -10.19
C PHE A 241 4.15 -8.41 -9.96
N PHE A 242 3.27 -7.41 -9.93
CA PHE A 242 1.84 -7.63 -9.69
C PHE A 242 1.18 -8.43 -10.81
N VAL A 243 1.50 -8.14 -12.07
CA VAL A 243 1.01 -8.92 -13.23
C VAL A 243 1.46 -10.38 -13.14
N THR A 244 2.72 -10.62 -12.75
CA THR A 244 3.25 -11.98 -12.56
C THR A 244 2.49 -12.71 -11.44
N VAL A 245 2.27 -12.05 -10.29
CA VAL A 245 1.49 -12.62 -9.19
C VAL A 245 0.05 -12.89 -9.62
N PHE A 246 -0.58 -12.02 -10.40
CA PHE A 246 -1.92 -12.26 -10.94
C PHE A 246 -1.96 -13.50 -11.82
N ALA A 247 -1.03 -13.63 -12.77
CA ALA A 247 -0.91 -14.80 -13.63
C ALA A 247 -0.72 -16.09 -12.81
N LEU A 248 0.22 -16.08 -11.86
CA LEU A 248 0.50 -17.21 -10.98
C LEU A 248 -0.63 -17.49 -9.98
N SER A 249 -1.50 -16.53 -9.70
CA SER A 249 -2.65 -16.75 -8.81
C SER A 249 -3.72 -17.62 -9.48
N THR A 250 -3.81 -17.60 -10.81
CA THR A 250 -4.90 -18.27 -11.54
C THR A 250 -5.02 -19.78 -11.26
N PRO A 251 -3.93 -20.58 -11.17
CA PRO A 251 -4.02 -22.01 -10.88
C PRO A 251 -4.44 -22.32 -9.43
N PHE A 252 -4.28 -21.37 -8.50
CA PHE A 252 -4.70 -21.53 -7.10
C PHE A 252 -6.22 -21.31 -6.89
N SER A 253 -6.98 -21.13 -7.97
CA SER A 253 -8.44 -21.04 -7.95
C SER A 253 -9.06 -22.42 -7.75
N GLN A 254 -9.84 -22.61 -6.68
CA GLN A 254 -10.42 -23.93 -6.31
C GLN A 254 -11.39 -24.51 -7.35
N THR A 255 -11.87 -23.68 -8.28
CA THR A 255 -12.73 -24.08 -9.41
C THR A 255 -12.07 -25.09 -10.35
N ARG A 256 -10.73 -25.14 -10.45
CA ARG A 256 -9.99 -26.12 -11.28
C ARG A 256 -9.55 -27.39 -10.55
N GLN A 257 -9.66 -27.46 -9.22
CA GLN A 257 -9.35 -28.69 -8.48
C GLN A 257 -10.51 -29.71 -8.46
N ARG A 258 -11.62 -29.40 -9.14
CA ARG A 258 -12.82 -30.24 -9.24
C ARG A 258 -13.13 -30.71 -10.67
N GLN A 259 -12.26 -30.42 -11.63
CA GLN A 259 -12.28 -30.97 -12.99
C GLN A 259 -11.02 -31.81 -13.17
#